data_AF-A0A1Q7HFT9-F1
#
_entry.id   AF-A0A1Q7HFT9-F1
#
_cell.length_a   1.000
_cell.length_b   1.000
_cell.length_c   1.000
_cell.angle_alpha   90.00
_cell.angle_beta   90.00
_cell.angle_gamma   90.00
#
_symmetry.space_group_name_H-M   'P 1'
#
loop_
_entity.id
_entity.type
_entity.pdbx_description
1 polymer ?
#
loop_
_entity_poly.entity_id
_entity_poly.type
_entity_poly.pdbx_seq_one_letter_code
_entity_poly.pdbx_strand_id
1 'polypeptide(L)'
;MGSKTLFNDDELVPIRGQLTVCIPQPEVHYRASGRLPNSTINASINPRSDGLVIGNMQERGNWSLEPNEEVRQQNVSAAIAFFAAMRAPTGGVRLTRSGPARAIPSLESFYGEES
;
A
#
# COMPACT_ATOMS: atom_id res chain seq x y z
N MET A 1 -6.66 17.21 20.68
CA MET A 1 -7.30 15.89 20.92
C MET A 1 -8.33 16.09 22.02
N GLY A 2 -9.59 15.71 21.81
CA GLY A 2 -10.67 16.04 22.76
C GLY A 2 -10.45 15.46 24.16
N SER A 3 -10.17 14.16 24.26
CA SER A 3 -9.95 13.47 25.54
C SER A 3 -8.73 13.98 26.31
N LYS A 4 -7.63 14.33 25.62
CA LYS A 4 -6.44 14.92 26.24
C LYS A 4 -6.79 16.13 27.09
N THR A 5 -7.60 17.05 26.55
CA THR A 5 -8.02 18.27 27.25
C THR A 5 -9.11 18.00 28.29
N LEU A 6 -10.05 17.09 28.00
CA LEU A 6 -11.17 16.81 28.92
C LEU A 6 -10.74 16.11 30.21
N PHE A 7 -9.73 15.25 30.14
CA PHE A 7 -9.28 14.43 31.26
C PHE A 7 -7.86 14.75 31.74
N ASN A 8 -7.21 15.76 31.18
CA ASN A 8 -5.79 16.08 31.42
C ASN A 8 -4.87 14.87 31.25
N ASP A 9 -5.12 14.09 30.19
CA ASP A 9 -4.37 12.88 29.91
C ASP A 9 -3.08 13.23 29.13
N ASP A 10 -1.98 13.30 29.87
CA ASP A 10 -0.67 13.61 29.30
C ASP A 10 -0.03 12.47 28.52
N GLU A 11 -0.53 11.24 28.66
CA GLU A 11 -0.06 10.07 27.89
C GLU A 11 -0.51 10.13 26.43
N LEU A 12 -1.56 10.90 26.13
CA LEU A 12 -2.04 11.11 24.76
C LEU A 12 -1.10 12.03 23.96
N VAL A 13 -0.48 11.44 22.94
CA VAL A 13 0.40 12.11 21.98
C VAL A 13 -0.17 11.94 20.56
N PRO A 14 -0.27 13.01 19.75
CA PRO A 14 -0.79 12.90 18.39
C PRO A 14 0.19 12.14 17.51
N ILE A 15 -0.35 11.31 16.61
CA ILE A 15 0.36 10.86 15.42
C ILE A 15 -0.27 11.59 14.24
N ARG A 16 0.40 12.62 13.75
CA ARG A 16 -0.06 13.38 12.59
C ARG A 16 0.07 12.51 11.35
N GLY A 17 -1.04 12.35 10.63
CA GLY A 17 -1.06 11.79 9.29
C GLY A 17 -1.43 12.87 8.28
N GLN A 18 -0.91 12.75 7.06
CA GLN A 18 -1.31 13.58 5.93
C GLN A 18 -1.68 12.72 4.74
N LEU A 19 -2.79 13.09 4.11
CA LEU A 19 -3.34 12.42 2.95
C LEU A 19 -3.46 13.41 1.79
N THR A 20 -3.31 12.90 0.57
CA THR A 20 -3.60 13.61 -0.68
C THR A 20 -4.80 12.94 -1.32
N VAL A 21 -5.84 13.71 -1.61
CA VAL A 21 -7.05 13.20 -2.27
C VAL A 21 -7.01 13.64 -3.72
N CYS A 22 -6.88 12.67 -4.62
CA CYS A 22 -7.03 12.89 -6.05
C CYS A 22 -8.49 12.63 -6.46
N ILE A 23 -8.86 13.07 -7.67
CA ILE A 23 -10.17 12.75 -8.26
C ILE A 23 -10.42 11.24 -8.25
N PRO A 24 -11.70 10.80 -8.12
CA PRO A 24 -12.04 9.39 -8.21
C PRO A 24 -11.54 8.77 -9.54
N GLN A 25 -10.99 7.56 -9.47
CA GLN A 25 -10.66 6.73 -10.63
C GLN A 25 -11.55 5.49 -10.57
N PRO A 26 -12.68 5.47 -11.30
CA PRO A 26 -13.68 4.40 -11.22
C PRO A 26 -13.18 3.05 -11.70
N GLU A 27 -11.98 2.95 -12.27
CA GLU A 27 -11.32 1.70 -12.63
C GLU A 27 -10.50 1.09 -11.47
N VAL A 28 -10.25 1.85 -10.40
CA VAL A 28 -9.46 1.40 -9.23
C VAL A 28 -10.41 1.05 -8.09
N HIS A 29 -10.57 -0.24 -7.83
CA HIS A 29 -11.51 -0.75 -6.81
C HIS A 29 -10.85 -1.50 -5.65
N TYR A 30 -9.53 -1.46 -5.57
CA TYR A 30 -8.77 -2.15 -4.54
C TYR A 30 -7.81 -1.20 -3.84
N ARG A 31 -7.65 -1.41 -2.54
CA ARG A 31 -6.55 -0.81 -1.79
C ARG A 31 -5.25 -1.49 -2.19
N ALA A 32 -4.20 -0.70 -2.37
CA ALA A 32 -2.85 -1.21 -2.57
C ALA A 32 -1.87 -0.48 -1.66
N SER A 33 -0.90 -1.20 -1.12
CA SER A 33 0.19 -0.60 -0.33
C SER A 33 1.42 -1.49 -0.35
N GLY A 34 2.59 -0.89 -0.27
CA GLY A 34 3.84 -1.63 -0.24
C GLY A 34 5.05 -0.71 -0.10
N ARG A 35 6.20 -1.32 0.15
CA ARG A 35 7.47 -0.59 0.22
C ARG A 35 8.07 -0.48 -1.17
N LEU A 36 8.57 0.70 -1.51
CA LEU A 36 9.32 0.86 -2.75
C LEU A 36 10.68 0.14 -2.65
N PRO A 37 11.18 -0.44 -3.76
CA PRO A 37 12.53 -1.01 -3.80
C PRO A 37 13.57 0.04 -3.40
N ASN A 38 14.52 -0.35 -2.54
CA ASN A 38 15.62 0.52 -2.08
C ASN A 38 15.18 1.84 -1.42
N SER A 39 13.98 1.88 -0.83
CA SER A 39 13.44 3.07 -0.18
C SER A 39 12.83 2.73 1.18
N THR A 40 12.89 3.69 2.11
CA THR A 40 12.17 3.65 3.39
C THR A 40 10.74 4.14 3.27
N ILE A 41 10.35 4.62 2.08
CA ILE A 41 9.05 5.20 1.80
C ILE A 41 8.07 4.10 1.39
N ASN A 42 6.91 4.08 2.05
CA ASN A 42 5.82 3.22 1.67
C ASN A 42 4.84 3.96 0.76
N ALA A 43 4.40 3.30 -0.29
CA ALA A 43 3.28 3.72 -1.11
C ALA A 43 1.97 3.18 -0.53
N SER A 44 0.91 3.97 -0.63
CA SER A 44 -0.45 3.57 -0.28
C SER A 44 -1.45 4.26 -1.18
N ILE A 45 -2.44 3.50 -1.65
CA ILE A 45 -3.61 3.98 -2.38
C ILE A 45 -4.86 3.34 -1.78
N ASN A 46 -5.88 4.16 -1.52
CA ASN A 46 -7.20 3.77 -1.03
C ASN A 46 -8.27 4.41 -1.91
N PRO A 47 -8.88 3.67 -2.85
CA PRO A 47 -9.99 4.20 -3.63
C PRO A 47 -11.24 4.37 -2.77
N ARG A 48 -11.96 5.47 -3.00
CA ARG A 48 -13.25 5.78 -2.41
C ARG A 48 -14.16 6.35 -3.50
N SER A 49 -15.47 6.34 -3.25
CA SER A 49 -16.46 6.93 -4.15
C SER A 49 -16.25 8.43 -4.37
N ASP A 50 -15.63 9.11 -3.40
CA ASP A 50 -15.38 10.55 -3.38
C ASP A 50 -13.91 10.93 -3.71
N GLY A 51 -13.02 9.96 -3.93
CA GLY A 51 -11.65 10.24 -4.35
C GLY A 51 -10.68 9.07 -4.21
N LEU A 52 -9.50 9.23 -4.79
CA LEU A 52 -8.38 8.32 -4.58
C LEU A 52 -7.47 8.88 -3.48
N VAL A 53 -7.43 8.21 -2.33
CA VAL A 53 -6.67 8.68 -1.17
C VAL A 53 -5.27 8.08 -1.17
N ILE A 54 -4.26 8.95 -1.12
CA ILE A 54 -2.83 8.62 -1.15
C ILE A 54 -2.17 9.13 0.13
N GLY A 55 -1.36 8.32 0.80
CA GLY A 55 -0.50 8.81 1.88
C GLY A 55 -0.22 7.78 2.98
N ASN A 56 1.01 7.80 3.47
CA ASN A 56 1.48 6.90 4.52
C ASN A 56 2.35 7.60 5.59
N MET A 57 2.24 8.93 5.66
CA MET A 57 3.01 9.75 6.58
C MET A 57 2.49 9.59 8.02
N GLN A 58 3.41 9.50 8.97
CA GLN A 58 3.14 9.44 10.40
C GLN A 58 4.19 10.26 11.17
N GLU A 59 3.79 11.33 11.83
CA GLU A 59 4.66 12.19 12.64
C GLU A 59 4.17 12.25 14.08
N ARG A 60 4.95 11.68 15.00
CA ARG A 60 4.63 11.67 16.42
C ARG A 60 4.87 13.05 17.04
N GLY A 61 3.92 13.53 17.83
CA GLY A 61 4.03 14.78 18.59
C GLY A 61 3.83 16.05 17.77
N ASN A 62 3.61 15.95 16.46
CA ASN A 62 3.32 17.12 15.63
C ASN A 62 1.83 17.49 15.74
N TRP A 63 1.56 18.72 16.16
CA TRP A 63 0.21 19.28 16.33
C TRP A 63 -0.25 20.15 15.15
N SER A 64 0.62 20.40 14.17
CA SER A 64 0.31 21.26 13.03
C SER A 64 -0.81 20.67 12.18
N LEU A 65 -1.76 21.54 11.81
CA LEU A 65 -2.80 21.24 10.84
C LEU A 65 -2.39 21.62 9.42
N GLU A 66 -1.28 22.34 9.25
CA GLU A 66 -0.83 22.87 7.96
C GLU A 66 -0.24 21.77 7.08
N PRO A 67 -0.76 21.53 5.87
CA PRO A 67 -0.21 20.54 4.95
C PRO A 67 1.28 20.78 4.67
N ASN A 68 2.06 19.70 4.66
CA ASN A 68 3.45 19.68 4.24
C ASN A 68 3.52 19.32 2.75
N GLU A 69 4.01 20.25 1.93
CA GLU A 69 4.03 20.12 0.47
C GLU A 69 5.03 19.04 0.01
N GLU A 70 6.18 18.92 0.68
CA GLU A 70 7.18 17.90 0.38
C GLU A 70 6.62 16.49 0.60
N VAL A 71 5.90 16.28 1.70
CA VAL A 71 5.23 15.01 2.02
C VAL A 71 4.15 14.70 1.00
N ARG A 72 3.40 15.71 0.53
CA ARG A 72 2.41 15.55 -0.54
C ARG A 72 3.08 15.00 -1.80
N GLN A 73 4.13 15.66 -2.26
CA GLN A 73 4.88 15.28 -3.46
C GLN A 73 5.51 13.89 -3.33
N GLN A 74 6.11 13.60 -2.17
CA GLN A 74 6.74 12.32 -1.87
C GLN A 74 5.73 11.17 -1.90
N ASN A 75 4.56 11.33 -1.28
CA ASN A 75 3.53 10.29 -1.24
C ASN A 75 2.94 10.01 -2.63
N VAL A 76 2.66 11.05 -3.41
CA VAL A 76 2.16 10.91 -4.78
C VAL A 76 3.22 10.26 -5.68
N SER A 77 4.47 10.71 -5.60
CA SER A 77 5.59 10.12 -6.36
C SER A 77 5.79 8.64 -5.99
N ALA A 78 5.64 8.31 -4.71
CA ALA A 78 5.77 6.93 -4.24
C ALA A 78 4.65 6.04 -4.78
N ALA A 79 3.41 6.52 -4.78
CA ALA A 79 2.29 5.82 -5.41
C ALA A 79 2.56 5.58 -6.90
N ILE A 80 2.98 6.60 -7.66
CA ILE A 80 3.32 6.46 -9.08
C ILE A 80 4.39 5.38 -9.30
N ALA A 81 5.50 5.45 -8.55
CA ALA A 81 6.59 4.49 -8.67
C ALA A 81 6.16 3.06 -8.34
N PHE A 82 5.32 2.89 -7.31
CA PHE A 82 4.80 1.58 -6.90
C PHE A 82 3.97 0.92 -8.00
N PHE A 83 3.05 1.66 -8.62
CA PHE A 83 2.24 1.14 -9.72
C PHE A 83 3.04 0.96 -11.02
N ALA A 84 4.04 1.83 -11.28
CA ALA A 84 4.94 1.65 -12.41
C ALA A 84 5.72 0.34 -12.32
N ALA A 85 6.18 -0.04 -11.12
CA ALA A 85 6.91 -1.28 -10.89
C ALA A 85 6.07 -2.56 -11.09
N MET A 86 4.74 -2.46 -11.05
CA MET A 86 3.83 -3.58 -11.32
C MET A 86 3.53 -3.76 -12.82
N ARG A 87 3.91 -2.82 -13.67
CA ARG A 87 3.70 -2.95 -15.12
C ARG A 87 4.59 -4.05 -15.67
N ALA A 88 4.04 -4.85 -16.58
CA ALA A 88 4.84 -5.82 -17.33
C ALA A 88 5.98 -5.08 -18.06
N PRO A 89 7.18 -5.69 -18.16
CA PRO A 89 8.26 -5.12 -18.95
C PRO A 89 7.76 -4.86 -20.37
N THR A 90 7.86 -3.62 -20.85
CA THR A 90 7.62 -3.30 -22.26
C THR A 90 8.76 -3.89 -23.08
N GLY A 91 8.56 -5.13 -23.51
CA GLY A 91 9.52 -5.93 -24.25
C GLY A 91 9.25 -7.38 -23.92
N GLY A 92 8.84 -8.17 -24.92
CA GLY A 92 8.35 -9.53 -24.79
C GLY A 92 9.34 -10.49 -24.15
N VAL A 93 9.51 -10.39 -22.83
CA VAL A 93 10.05 -11.49 -22.04
C VAL A 93 8.96 -12.55 -22.09
N ARG A 94 9.10 -13.44 -23.07
CA ARG A 94 8.45 -14.73 -23.06
C ARG A 94 8.92 -15.41 -21.78
N LEU A 95 8.17 -15.21 -20.70
CA LEU A 95 8.30 -16.01 -19.49
C LEU A 95 8.32 -17.45 -19.98
N THR A 96 9.47 -18.09 -19.83
CA THR A 96 9.70 -19.43 -20.35
C THR A 96 8.56 -20.29 -19.84
N ARG A 97 7.84 -20.90 -20.77
CA ARG A 97 6.70 -21.75 -20.49
C ARG A 97 7.15 -22.75 -19.43
N SER A 98 6.49 -22.78 -18.27
CA SER A 98 6.76 -23.81 -17.28
C SER A 98 6.69 -25.16 -17.99
N GLY A 99 7.65 -26.04 -17.71
CA GLY A 99 7.58 -27.43 -18.16
C GLY A 99 6.24 -28.07 -17.79
N PRO A 100 5.90 -29.24 -18.37
CA PRO A 100 4.67 -29.93 -18.02
C PRO A 100 4.58 -30.04 -16.49
N ALA A 101 3.40 -29.71 -15.94
CA ALA A 101 3.18 -29.77 -14.50
C ALA A 101 3.69 -31.12 -13.99
N ARG A 102 4.55 -31.10 -12.96
CA ARG A 102 4.91 -32.32 -12.25
C ARG A 102 3.58 -32.99 -11.87
N ALA A 103 3.43 -34.27 -12.22
CA ALA A 103 2.19 -35.01 -12.00
C ALA A 103 1.68 -34.74 -10.58
N ILE A 104 0.46 -34.23 -10.47
CA ILE A 104 -0.16 -33.94 -9.18
C ILE A 104 -0.27 -35.29 -8.47
N PRO A 105 0.36 -35.46 -7.28
CA PRO A 105 0.22 -36.69 -6.53
C PRO A 105 -1.27 -37.01 -6.31
N SER A 106 -1.64 -38.29 -6.42
CA SER A 106 -3.02 -38.72 -6.17
C SER A 106 -3.43 -38.40 -4.73
N LEU A 107 -4.73 -38.28 -4.50
CA LEU A 107 -5.26 -38.05 -3.16
C LEU A 107 -4.83 -39.17 -2.20
N GLU A 108 -4.68 -40.39 -2.71
CA GLU A 108 -4.25 -41.59 -1.98
C GLU A 108 -2.81 -41.49 -1.49
N SER A 109 -1.90 -40.93 -2.30
CA SER A 109 -0.51 -40.70 -1.90
C SER A 109 -0.39 -39.70 -0.74
N PHE A 110 -1.39 -38.85 -0.53
CA PHE A 110 -1.46 -37.93 0.60
C PHE A 110 -1.81 -38.63 1.91
N TYR A 111 -2.58 -39.72 1.84
CA TYR A 111 -2.99 -40.52 2.99
C TYR A 111 -2.11 -41.76 3.21
N GLY A 112 -1.14 -42.02 2.34
CA GLY A 112 -0.25 -43.17 2.46
C GLY A 112 -0.90 -44.50 2.07
N GLU A 113 -1.97 -44.46 1.27
CA GLU A 113 -2.79 -45.61 0.88
C GLU A 113 -2.37 -46.17 -0.50
N GLU A 114 -1.06 -46.21 -0.79
CA GLU A 114 -0.55 -46.97 -1.94
C GLU A 114 -0.20 -48.39 -1.47
N SER A 115 -0.96 -49.39 -1.95
CA SER A 115 -0.75 -50.82 -1.67
C SER A 115 0.34 -51.45 -2.53
#